data_AF-A0A2G1BP82-F1
#
_entry.id   AF-A0A2G1BP82-F1
#
_cell.length_a   1.000
_cell.length_b   1.000
_cell.length_c   1.000
_cell.angle_alpha   90.00
_cell.angle_beta   90.00
_cell.angle_gamma   90.00
#
_symmetry.space_group_name_H-M   'P 1'
#
loop_
_entity.id
_entity.type
_entity.pdbx_description
1 polymer ?
#
loop_
_entity_poly.entity_id
_entity_poly.type
_entity_poly.pdbx_seq_one_letter_code
_entity_poly.pdbx_strand_id
1 'polypeptide(L)'
;ITHTEDLEADLELLNQLLAGDITHYSMEKRYLRKDGQIIWIHLSVALVRDDENKPLFFISVIQNIDQSKRYISELEQAKVVLDSTQEAILITDLDLNIIRLNSAFEIMTGYKKDDVIGKEISLLFSKDINERLL
;
A
#
# COMPACT_ATOMS: atom_id res chain seq x y z
N ILE A 1 24.58 2.47 3.37
CA ILE A 1 24.73 2.28 4.83
C ILE A 1 23.32 2.22 5.41
N THR A 2 23.02 1.28 6.32
CA THR A 2 21.71 1.21 6.98
C THR A 2 21.49 2.47 7.81
N HIS A 3 20.28 3.05 7.72
CA HIS A 3 19.90 4.20 8.55
C HIS A 3 19.88 3.82 10.04
N THR A 4 20.28 4.73 10.93
CA THR A 4 20.50 4.43 12.37
C THR A 4 19.27 3.84 13.05
N GLU A 5 18.09 4.36 12.75
CA GLU A 5 16.81 3.87 13.31
C GLU A 5 16.45 2.46 12.87
N ASP A 6 16.96 1.99 11.73
CA ASP A 6 16.65 0.66 11.19
C ASP A 6 17.77 -0.35 11.50
N LEU A 7 18.86 0.10 12.12
CA LEU A 7 20.05 -0.71 12.38
C LEU A 7 19.82 -1.76 13.47
N GLU A 8 19.15 -1.37 14.56
CA GLU A 8 18.92 -2.27 15.69
C GLU A 8 18.07 -3.48 15.29
N ALA A 9 16.94 -3.25 14.62
CA ALA A 9 16.07 -4.31 14.12
C ALA A 9 16.76 -5.23 13.10
N ASP A 10 17.60 -4.68 12.21
CA ASP A 10 18.37 -5.47 11.25
C ASP A 10 19.42 -6.36 11.94
N LEU A 11 20.07 -5.85 12.99
CA LEU A 11 21.03 -6.62 13.79
C LEU A 11 20.36 -7.73 14.60
N GLU A 12 19.17 -7.49 15.15
CA GLU A 12 18.40 -8.52 15.84
C GLU A 12 18.07 -9.71 14.92
N LEU A 13 17.57 -9.42 13.71
CA LEU A 13 17.26 -10.45 12.72
C LEU A 13 18.52 -11.18 12.23
N LEU A 14 19.62 -10.44 12.03
CA LEU A 14 20.90 -11.02 11.67
C LEU A 14 21.44 -11.97 12.76
N ASN A 15 21.28 -11.61 14.04
CA ASN A 15 21.69 -12.46 15.15
C ASN A 15 20.86 -13.74 15.23
N GLN A 16 19.53 -13.67 15.06
CA GLN A 16 18.67 -14.85 14.99
C GLN A 16 19.06 -15.76 13.81
N LEU A 17 19.39 -15.17 12.66
CA LEU A 17 19.84 -15.88 11.47
C LEU A 17 21.17 -16.62 11.71
N LEU A 18 22.12 -15.96 12.37
CA LEU A 18 23.41 -16.54 12.74
C LEU A 18 23.27 -17.65 13.80
N ALA A 19 22.42 -17.44 14.80
CA ALA A 19 22.08 -18.43 15.82
C ALA A 19 21.41 -19.68 15.23
N GLY A 20 20.76 -19.54 14.07
CA GLY A 20 20.02 -20.61 13.42
C GLY A 20 18.56 -20.71 13.85
N ASP A 21 18.07 -19.71 14.61
CA ASP A 21 16.66 -19.60 15.01
C ASP A 21 15.76 -19.36 13.79
N ILE A 22 16.30 -18.66 12.78
CA ILE A 22 15.68 -18.44 11.48
C ILE A 22 16.68 -18.78 10.36
N THR A 23 16.17 -19.13 9.18
CA THR A 23 16.99 -19.47 8.00
C THR A 23 17.11 -18.34 6.98
N HIS A 24 16.20 -17.38 7.06
CA HIS A 24 16.15 -16.16 6.25
C HIS A 24 15.29 -15.10 6.95
N TYR A 25 15.44 -13.85 6.55
CA TYR A 25 14.54 -12.76 6.92
C TYR A 25 14.36 -11.78 5.77
N SER A 26 13.27 -11.01 5.83
CA SER A 26 13.06 -9.86 4.94
C SER A 26 12.51 -8.67 5.72
N MET A 27 12.91 -7.46 5.35
CA MET A 27 12.41 -6.23 5.95
C MET A 27 12.48 -5.07 4.96
N GLU A 28 11.62 -4.07 5.14
CA GLU A 28 11.77 -2.78 4.49
C GLU A 28 12.59 -1.85 5.39
N LYS A 29 13.63 -1.20 4.85
CA LYS A 29 14.46 -0.26 5.62
C LYS A 29 15.04 0.84 4.76
N ARG A 30 15.59 1.86 5.40
CA ARG A 30 16.22 3.00 4.73
C ARG A 30 17.71 2.77 4.54
N TYR A 31 18.18 3.01 3.33
CA TYR A 31 19.59 3.04 2.98
C TYR A 31 20.04 4.46 2.69
N LEU A 32 21.14 4.85 3.33
CA LEU A 32 21.90 6.04 2.99
C LEU A 32 22.86 5.69 1.84
N ARG A 33 22.65 6.32 0.69
CA ARG A 33 23.53 6.25 -0.48
C ARG A 33 24.79 7.11 -0.25
N LYS A 34 25.82 6.90 -1.09
CA LYS A 34 27.10 7.62 -0.98
C LYS A 34 26.96 9.14 -1.14
N ASP A 35 25.94 9.59 -1.86
CA ASP A 35 25.62 11.00 -2.09
C ASP A 35 24.76 11.62 -0.96
N GLY A 36 24.47 10.86 0.11
CA GLY A 36 23.67 11.30 1.24
C GLY A 36 22.16 11.15 1.04
N GLN A 37 21.68 10.66 -0.11
CA GLN A 37 20.25 10.41 -0.31
C GLN A 37 19.79 9.19 0.47
N ILE A 38 18.61 9.30 1.08
CA ILE A 38 17.91 8.18 1.71
C ILE A 38 16.99 7.54 0.67
N ILE A 39 17.10 6.22 0.52
CA ILE A 39 16.21 5.41 -0.31
C ILE A 39 15.55 4.33 0.52
N TRP A 40 14.29 4.03 0.23
CA TRP A 40 13.64 2.84 0.77
C TRP A 40 14.08 1.60 -0.01
N ILE A 41 14.45 0.57 0.74
CA ILE A 41 14.75 -0.74 0.18
C ILE A 41 13.89 -1.81 0.84
N HIS A 42 13.60 -2.86 0.08
CA HIS A 42 13.23 -4.16 0.60
C HIS A 42 14.48 -5.04 0.61
N LEU A 43 14.93 -5.44 1.79
CA LEU A 43 16.04 -6.34 2.01
C LEU A 43 15.50 -7.75 2.25
N SER A 44 16.05 -8.73 1.55
CA SER A 44 15.91 -10.16 1.90
C SER A 44 17.30 -10.75 2.13
N VAL A 45 17.49 -11.45 3.23
CA VAL A 45 18.76 -12.10 3.59
C VAL A 45 18.52 -13.56 3.93
N ALA A 46 19.34 -14.44 3.37
CA ALA A 46 19.41 -15.85 3.76
C ALA A 46 20.86 -16.21 4.08
N LEU A 47 21.06 -17.16 4.99
CA LEU A 47 22.37 -17.68 5.34
C LEU A 47 22.54 -19.09 4.79
N VAL A 48 23.50 -19.27 3.89
CA VAL A 48 23.90 -20.58 3.38
C VAL A 48 24.91 -21.19 4.34
N ARG A 49 24.70 -22.46 4.68
CA ARG A 49 25.56 -23.25 5.58
C ARG A 49 26.10 -24.46 4.84
N ASP A 50 27.25 -24.98 5.28
CA ASP A 50 27.80 -26.24 4.79
C ASP A 50 27.13 -27.47 5.44
N ASP A 51 27.59 -28.67 5.07
CA ASP A 51 27.11 -29.94 5.63
C ASP A 51 27.41 -30.11 7.14
N GLU A 52 28.35 -29.32 7.69
CA GLU A 52 28.66 -29.23 9.12
C GLU A 52 27.88 -28.11 9.83
N ASN A 53 26.88 -27.53 9.16
CA ASN A 53 26.03 -26.43 9.63
C ASN A 53 26.79 -25.11 9.92
N LYS A 54 28.00 -24.95 9.37
CA LYS A 54 28.81 -23.74 9.53
C LYS A 54 28.37 -22.68 8.51
N PRO A 55 28.25 -21.40 8.91
CA PRO A 55 27.99 -20.29 8.00
C PRO A 55 29.02 -20.23 6.86
N LEU A 56 28.58 -20.34 5.60
CA LEU A 56 29.42 -20.19 4.40
C LEU A 56 29.36 -18.77 3.85
N PHE A 57 28.15 -18.30 3.50
CA PHE A 57 27.94 -16.96 2.97
C PHE A 57 26.48 -16.52 3.12
N PHE A 58 26.26 -15.21 3.14
CA PHE A 58 24.93 -14.63 3.06
C PHE A 58 24.53 -14.42 1.59
N ILE A 59 23.26 -14.67 1.29
CA ILE A 59 22.61 -14.23 0.08
C ILE A 59 21.73 -13.04 0.47
N SER A 60 22.08 -11.85 -0.02
CA SER A 60 21.31 -10.63 0.24
C SER A 60 20.75 -10.05 -1.06
N VAL A 61 19.43 -9.94 -1.15
CA VAL A 61 18.74 -9.28 -2.25
C VAL A 61 18.25 -7.92 -1.76
N ILE A 62 18.67 -6.86 -2.44
CA ILE A 62 18.28 -5.48 -2.13
C ILE A 62 17.46 -4.95 -3.31
N GLN A 63 16.18 -4.69 -3.06
CA GLN A 63 15.30 -4.06 -4.04
C GLN A 63 15.04 -2.62 -3.61
N ASN A 64 15.25 -1.66 -4.52
CA ASN A 64 14.78 -0.29 -4.29
C ASN A 64 13.26 -0.27 -4.45
N ILE A 65 12.54 0.27 -3.44
CA ILE A 65 11.08 0.35 -3.41
C ILE A 65 10.56 1.80 -3.34
N ASP A 66 11.41 2.81 -3.55
CA ASP A 66 11.01 4.23 -3.54
C ASP A 66 9.88 4.50 -4.52
N GLN A 67 9.93 3.92 -5.73
CA GLN A 67 8.87 4.11 -6.72
C GLN A 67 7.53 3.57 -6.21
N SER A 68 7.51 2.37 -5.65
CA SER A 68 6.30 1.77 -5.07
C SER A 68 5.73 2.64 -3.94
N LYS A 69 6.59 3.07 -3.01
CA LYS A 69 6.20 3.95 -1.90
C LYS A 69 5.64 5.29 -2.40
N ARG A 70 6.24 5.90 -3.44
CA ARG A 70 5.73 7.14 -4.03
C ARG A 70 4.37 6.96 -4.68
N TYR A 71 4.18 5.91 -5.48
CA TYR A 71 2.88 5.63 -6.09
C TYR A 71 1.78 5.40 -5.05
N ILE A 72 2.07 4.65 -3.98
CA ILE A 72 1.13 4.44 -2.87
C ILE A 72 0.79 5.79 -2.23
N SER A 73 1.79 6.64 -1.95
CA SER A 73 1.55 7.94 -1.34
C SER A 73 0.73 8.87 -2.24
N GLU A 74 1.00 8.90 -3.55
CA GLU A 74 0.24 9.68 -4.52
C GLU A 74 -1.23 9.21 -4.59
N LEU A 75 -1.46 7.89 -4.59
CA LEU A 75 -2.81 7.32 -4.56
C LEU A 75 -3.56 7.66 -3.26
N GLU A 76 -2.88 7.59 -2.12
CA GLU A 76 -3.45 7.97 -0.82
C GLU A 76 -3.80 9.46 -0.79
N GLN A 77 -2.92 10.33 -1.28
CA GLN A 77 -3.19 11.76 -1.39
C GLN A 77 -4.38 12.04 -2.31
N ALA A 78 -4.45 11.41 -3.47
CA ALA A 78 -5.58 11.54 -4.39
C ALA A 78 -6.91 11.10 -3.73
N LYS A 79 -6.88 10.03 -2.94
CA LYS A 79 -8.05 9.56 -2.17
C LYS A 79 -8.48 10.59 -1.12
N VAL A 80 -7.53 11.13 -0.36
CA VAL A 80 -7.80 12.18 0.65
C VAL A 80 -8.41 13.41 -0.01
N VAL A 81 -7.88 13.84 -1.16
CA VAL A 81 -8.44 14.99 -1.89
C VAL A 81 -9.89 14.72 -2.25
N LEU A 82 -10.21 13.58 -2.88
CA LEU A 82 -11.58 13.19 -3.22
C LEU A 82 -12.52 13.18 -2.00
N ASP A 83 -12.08 12.62 -0.88
CA ASP A 83 -12.87 12.52 0.35
C ASP A 83 -13.03 13.87 1.08
N SER A 84 -12.12 14.83 0.85
CA SER A 84 -12.17 16.17 1.46
C SER A 84 -13.01 17.18 0.67
N THR A 85 -13.38 16.87 -0.57
CA THR A 85 -14.26 17.74 -1.37
C THR A 85 -15.65 17.81 -0.75
N GLN A 86 -16.30 18.98 -0.85
CA GLN A 86 -17.67 19.18 -0.36
C GLN A 86 -18.73 18.82 -1.42
N GLU A 87 -18.30 18.49 -2.63
CA GLU A 87 -19.17 18.06 -3.72
C GLU A 87 -19.36 16.54 -3.67
N ALA A 88 -20.60 16.08 -3.85
CA ALA A 88 -20.89 14.66 -3.96
C ALA A 88 -20.26 14.12 -5.27
N ILE A 89 -19.28 13.23 -5.13
CA ILE A 89 -18.64 12.55 -6.25
C ILE A 89 -18.97 11.07 -6.18
N LEU A 90 -19.41 10.51 -7.30
CA LEU A 90 -19.58 9.08 -7.50
C LEU A 90 -18.91 8.66 -8.82
N ILE A 91 -18.53 7.40 -8.90
CA ILE A 91 -17.97 6.78 -10.10
C ILE A 91 -18.77 5.50 -10.38
N THR A 92 -19.16 5.31 -11.63
CA THR A 92 -19.81 4.08 -12.10
C THR A 92 -18.91 3.28 -13.04
N ASP A 93 -19.24 2.01 -13.23
CA ASP A 93 -18.78 1.25 -14.39
C ASP A 93 -19.58 1.63 -15.66
N LEU A 94 -19.37 0.88 -16.75
CA LEU A 94 -20.05 1.11 -18.04
C LEU A 94 -21.54 0.70 -18.01
N ASP A 95 -21.93 -0.17 -17.08
CA ASP A 95 -23.31 -0.61 -16.87
C ASP A 95 -24.03 0.28 -15.83
N LEU A 96 -23.42 1.42 -15.49
CA LEU A 96 -23.92 2.41 -14.53
C LEU A 96 -24.04 1.90 -13.09
N ASN A 97 -23.34 0.82 -12.73
CA ASN A 97 -23.26 0.37 -11.34
C ASN A 97 -22.27 1.25 -10.58
N ILE A 98 -22.66 1.71 -9.39
CA ILE A 98 -21.84 2.56 -8.54
C ILE A 98 -20.66 1.74 -8.00
N ILE A 99 -19.44 2.09 -8.39
CA ILE A 99 -18.22 1.41 -7.92
C ILE A 99 -17.48 2.19 -6.83
N ARG A 100 -17.67 3.52 -6.78
CA ARG A 100 -17.06 4.39 -5.76
C ARG A 100 -17.93 5.62 -5.49
N LEU A 101 -17.79 6.15 -4.29
CA LEU A 101 -18.32 7.44 -3.86
C LEU A 101 -17.39 8.07 -2.83
N ASN A 102 -17.48 9.38 -2.63
CA ASN A 102 -16.75 10.10 -1.58
C ASN A 102 -17.62 10.35 -0.33
N SER A 103 -17.01 10.82 0.75
CA SER A 103 -17.72 11.13 2.00
C SER A 103 -18.82 12.19 1.84
N ALA A 104 -18.62 13.19 0.97
CA ALA A 104 -19.63 14.21 0.73
C ALA A 104 -20.91 13.65 0.11
N PHE A 105 -20.81 12.64 -0.76
CA PHE A 105 -21.98 11.95 -1.28
C PHE A 105 -22.84 11.36 -0.16
N GLU A 106 -22.24 10.69 0.81
CA GLU A 106 -22.99 10.10 1.94
C GLU A 106 -23.65 11.18 2.80
N ILE A 107 -22.94 12.29 3.04
CA ILE A 107 -23.43 13.41 3.86
C ILE A 107 -24.59 14.13 3.16
N MET A 108 -24.47 14.40 1.87
CA MET A 108 -25.45 15.18 1.10
C MET A 108 -26.71 14.37 0.78
N THR A 109 -26.56 13.08 0.45
CA THR A 109 -27.67 12.24 -0.01
C THR A 109 -28.28 11.39 1.11
N GLY A 110 -27.54 11.13 2.18
CA GLY A 110 -27.93 10.25 3.27
C GLY A 110 -27.71 8.76 3.01
N TYR A 111 -27.34 8.37 1.79
CA TYR A 111 -27.01 6.98 1.47
C TYR A 111 -25.63 6.59 2.01
N LYS A 112 -25.53 5.39 2.60
CA LYS A 112 -24.23 4.82 2.97
C LYS A 112 -23.61 4.06 1.82
N LYS A 113 -22.29 4.10 1.76
CA LYS A 113 -21.47 3.40 0.77
C LYS A 113 -21.90 1.93 0.63
N ASP A 114 -22.01 1.23 1.76
CA ASP A 114 -22.33 -0.20 1.77
C ASP A 114 -23.75 -0.49 1.26
N ASP A 115 -24.64 0.50 1.26
CA ASP A 115 -26.01 0.36 0.77
C ASP A 115 -26.12 0.59 -0.75
N VAL A 116 -25.15 1.24 -1.38
CA VAL A 116 -25.27 1.69 -2.79
C VAL A 116 -24.17 1.15 -3.71
N ILE A 117 -23.03 0.71 -3.19
CA ILE A 117 -21.98 0.10 -4.01
C ILE A 117 -22.51 -1.16 -4.70
N GLY A 118 -22.23 -1.28 -6.00
CA GLY A 118 -22.67 -2.37 -6.87
C GLY A 118 -24.11 -2.24 -7.38
N LYS A 119 -24.85 -1.21 -6.98
CA LYS A 119 -26.20 -0.95 -7.48
C LYS A 119 -26.18 0.05 -8.64
N GLU A 120 -27.17 -0.06 -9.53
CA GLU A 120 -27.34 0.84 -10.66
C GLU A 120 -27.70 2.27 -10.19
N ILE A 121 -27.07 3.29 -10.79
CA ILE A 121 -27.21 4.70 -10.40
C ILE A 121 -28.67 5.20 -10.40
N SER A 122 -29.56 4.58 -11.16
CA SER A 122 -30.99 4.93 -11.23
C SER A 122 -31.70 4.89 -9.87
N LEU A 123 -31.16 4.17 -8.87
CA LEU A 123 -31.68 4.15 -7.50
C LEU A 123 -31.69 5.53 -6.82
N LEU A 124 -30.83 6.45 -7.29
CA LEU A 124 -30.66 7.79 -6.70
C LEU A 124 -31.72 8.80 -7.19
N PHE A 125 -32.43 8.47 -8.26
CA PHE A 125 -33.43 9.36 -8.86
C PHE A 125 -34.84 8.89 -8.54
N SER A 126 -35.77 9.85 -8.46
CA SER A 126 -37.19 9.52 -8.42
C SER A 126 -37.63 8.88 -9.74
N LYS A 127 -38.69 8.07 -9.70
CA LYS A 127 -39.20 7.34 -10.87
C LYS A 127 -39.51 8.26 -12.06
N ASP A 128 -39.98 9.48 -11.82
CA ASP A 128 -40.30 10.46 -12.87
C ASP A 128 -39.07 11.00 -13.62
N ILE A 129 -37.87 10.91 -13.03
CA ILE A 129 -36.61 11.39 -13.63
C ILE A 129 -35.93 10.28 -14.44
N ASN A 130 -36.05 9.02 -14.00
CA ASN A 130 -35.46 7.87 -14.68
C ASN A 130 -36.02 7.65 -16.09
N GLU A 131 -37.28 8.01 -16.36
CA GLU A 131 -37.90 7.90 -17.69
C GLU A 131 -37.38 8.91 -18.72
N ARG A 132 -36.60 9.93 -18.30
CA ARG A 132 -36.03 10.95 -19.19
C ARG A 132 -34.55 10.72 -19.55
N LEU A 133 -33.88 9.80 -18.86
CA LEU A 133 -32.43 9.54 -19.00
C LEU A 133 -32.12 8.26 -19.80
N LEU A 134 -33.14 7.48 -20.16
CA LEU A 134 -33.11 6.34 -21.08
C LEU A 134 -33.72 6.74 -22.44
#